data_AF-A0A5C6AFR9-F1
#
_entry.id   AF-A0A5C6AFR9-F1
#
_cell.length_a   1.000
_cell.length_b   1.000
_cell.length_c   1.000
_cell.angle_alpha   90.00
_cell.angle_beta   90.00
_cell.angle_gamma   90.00
#
_symmetry.space_group_name_H-M   'P 1'
#
loop_
_entity.id
_entity.type
_entity.pdbx_description
1 polymer ?
#
loop_
_entity_poly.entity_id
_entity_poly.type
_entity_poly.pdbx_seq_one_letter_code
_entity_poly.pdbx_strand_id
1 'polypeptide(L)'
;MNHSILLHSPLKPLRKRARCGSVLVLLAILIPVLLALASYAINITYIEAVQADVQIVTDVATQTAGREFNRTGDRNAALLAAKDAASRNPISGAVMPIEMNDLEFGVSLRTSSNAAYTFTPVTFGAEANAVRLTTRTLNQSSTPVISPIFPTMGVNVEIRPQCRAISTQSTMDVALVIDRSGSMAFASDEVAAEGVNPAAAPPGWVFGDPVPPNSRWLDLVASVQAFNQSLIDSPQQEKLALSTYSTTTSTDQVLTFDYSSVINGLNFTSLVFQGGGTAIGNGLLEGNAALNDTSVNRDYAVKVMVLLTDGIHNYGTSPESAAGTLRNNGVTLFTITFSDEADQNRMRNLAQSCGGEHFHATDAAQLASAFEEIANRLPSLMTL
;
A
#
# COMPACT_ATOMS: atom_id res chain seq x y z
N MET A 1 -7.63 4.94 127.76
CA MET A 1 -8.06 6.26 127.24
C MET A 1 -7.94 6.26 125.72
N ASN A 2 -9.01 6.69 125.06
CA ASN A 2 -9.26 6.92 123.63
C ASN A 2 -8.05 7.05 122.67
N HIS A 3 -8.15 6.46 121.47
CA HIS A 3 -8.73 7.14 120.31
C HIS A 3 -8.92 6.21 119.09
N SER A 4 -10.10 6.33 118.47
CA SER A 4 -10.52 5.79 117.17
C SER A 4 -9.71 6.36 116.01
N ILE A 5 -9.58 5.63 114.89
CA ILE A 5 -9.57 6.16 113.50
C ILE A 5 -9.96 5.05 112.50
N LEU A 6 -10.67 5.48 111.47
CA LEU A 6 -11.47 4.77 110.46
C LEU A 6 -10.70 4.25 109.23
N LEU A 7 -11.35 3.28 108.55
CA LEU A 7 -11.44 3.04 107.08
C LEU A 7 -10.15 2.72 106.29
N HIS A 8 -10.16 1.57 105.58
CA HIS A 8 -10.16 1.49 104.10
C HIS A 8 -10.19 0.03 103.62
N SER A 9 -11.11 -0.27 102.69
CA SER A 9 -11.18 -1.54 101.98
C SER A 9 -10.11 -1.60 100.88
N PRO A 10 -9.40 -2.73 100.67
CA PRO A 10 -8.50 -2.84 99.53
C PRO A 10 -9.29 -3.23 98.28
N LEU A 11 -9.23 -2.36 97.27
CA LEU A 11 -9.68 -2.64 95.91
C LEU A 11 -8.85 -3.80 95.32
N LYS A 12 -9.53 -4.83 94.79
CA LYS A 12 -8.93 -5.93 94.03
C LYS A 12 -8.24 -5.38 92.76
N PRO A 13 -6.97 -5.73 92.48
CA PRO A 13 -6.32 -5.30 91.25
C PRO A 13 -6.93 -6.02 90.03
N LEU A 14 -7.37 -5.24 89.03
CA LEU A 14 -7.79 -5.76 87.73
C LEU A 14 -6.58 -6.37 87.00
N ARG A 15 -6.58 -7.70 86.89
CA ARG A 15 -5.58 -8.47 86.16
C ARG A 15 -5.69 -8.14 84.66
N LYS A 16 -4.84 -7.24 84.14
CA LYS A 16 -4.69 -7.03 82.69
C LYS A 16 -4.19 -8.34 82.06
N ARG A 17 -5.09 -9.08 81.41
CA ARG A 17 -4.71 -10.17 80.50
C ARG A 17 -3.94 -9.56 79.33
N ALA A 18 -2.64 -9.82 79.25
CA ALA A 18 -1.83 -9.49 78.08
C ALA A 18 -2.34 -10.29 76.87
N ARG A 19 -3.14 -9.65 76.01
CA ARG A 19 -3.56 -10.19 74.70
C ARG A 19 -2.44 -9.93 73.68
N CYS A 20 -1.28 -10.56 73.87
CA CYS A 20 -0.11 -10.37 72.97
C CYS A 20 0.18 -11.56 72.04
N GLY A 21 -0.47 -12.73 72.22
CA GLY A 21 -0.19 -13.93 71.41
C GLY A 21 -1.02 -14.05 70.13
N SER A 22 -2.29 -13.67 70.14
CA SER A 22 -3.21 -13.87 69.00
C SER A 22 -2.88 -12.99 67.79
N VAL A 23 -2.38 -11.78 68.04
CA VAL A 23 -1.99 -10.83 66.99
C VAL A 23 -0.75 -11.32 66.23
N LEU A 24 0.19 -11.96 66.94
CA LEU A 24 1.42 -12.47 66.34
C LEU A 24 1.15 -13.70 65.46
N VAL A 25 0.23 -14.59 65.89
CA VAL A 25 -0.24 -15.72 65.08
C VAL A 25 -1.02 -15.25 63.85
N LEU A 26 -1.86 -14.23 63.99
CA LEU A 26 -2.59 -13.65 62.87
C LEU A 26 -1.63 -13.02 61.84
N LEU A 27 -0.63 -12.24 62.30
CA LEU A 27 0.40 -11.64 61.45
C LEU A 27 1.23 -12.69 60.71
N ALA A 28 1.61 -13.78 61.40
CA ALA A 28 2.37 -14.87 60.82
C ALA A 28 1.64 -15.57 59.66
N ILE A 29 0.29 -15.54 59.64
CA ILE A 29 -0.52 -16.07 58.55
C ILE A 29 -0.83 -14.99 57.50
N LEU A 30 -1.13 -13.75 57.94
CA LEU A 30 -1.57 -12.67 57.07
C LEU A 30 -0.46 -12.17 56.14
N ILE A 31 0.79 -12.07 56.63
CA ILE A 31 1.91 -11.59 55.83
C ILE A 31 2.17 -12.51 54.62
N PRO A 32 2.31 -13.84 54.77
CA PRO A 32 2.44 -14.75 53.63
C PRO A 32 1.28 -14.65 52.63
N VAL A 33 0.04 -14.49 53.10
CA VAL A 33 -1.13 -14.36 52.23
C VAL A 33 -1.07 -13.05 51.43
N LEU A 34 -0.73 -11.93 52.06
CA LEU A 34 -0.57 -10.65 51.38
C LEU A 34 0.57 -10.69 50.35
N LEU A 35 1.69 -11.32 50.68
CA LEU A 35 2.81 -11.51 49.75
C LEU A 35 2.43 -12.40 48.56
N ALA A 36 1.66 -13.47 48.79
CA ALA A 36 1.16 -14.34 47.72
C ALA A 36 0.21 -13.57 46.77
N LEU A 37 -0.68 -12.74 47.30
CA LEU A 37 -1.56 -11.90 46.49
C LEU A 37 -0.79 -10.84 45.69
N ALA A 38 0.20 -10.19 46.31
CA ALA A 38 1.05 -9.22 45.63
C ALA A 38 1.87 -9.88 44.51
N SER A 39 2.44 -11.06 44.76
CA SER A 39 3.16 -11.86 43.77
C SER A 39 2.26 -12.25 42.58
N TYR A 40 1.02 -12.68 42.85
CA TYR A 40 0.04 -12.98 41.81
C TYR A 40 -0.30 -11.74 40.96
N ALA A 41 -0.54 -10.59 41.60
CA ALA A 41 -0.81 -9.34 40.90
C ALA A 41 0.37 -8.91 40.01
N ILE A 42 1.60 -8.98 40.50
CA ILE A 42 2.81 -8.65 39.73
C ILE A 42 2.98 -9.61 38.54
N ASN A 43 2.72 -10.90 38.73
CA ASN A 43 2.78 -11.88 37.65
C ASN A 43 1.76 -11.60 36.54
N ILE A 44 0.52 -11.22 36.88
CA ILE A 44 -0.48 -10.83 35.86
C ILE A 44 0.00 -9.62 35.07
N THR A 45 0.43 -8.56 35.77
CA THR A 45 0.93 -7.35 35.10
C THR A 45 2.14 -7.66 34.21
N TYR A 46 3.02 -8.55 34.64
CA TYR A 46 4.15 -8.99 33.83
C TYR A 46 3.73 -9.80 32.60
N ILE A 47 2.72 -10.66 32.70
CA ILE A 47 2.16 -11.40 31.56
C ILE A 47 1.59 -10.44 30.52
N GLU A 48 0.83 -9.42 30.96
CA GLU A 48 0.28 -8.39 30.07
C GLU A 48 1.40 -7.58 29.40
N ALA A 49 2.46 -7.23 30.13
CA ALA A 49 3.63 -6.55 29.57
C ALA A 49 4.35 -7.40 28.51
N VAL A 50 4.58 -8.69 28.79
CA VAL A 50 5.18 -9.62 27.81
C VAL A 50 4.29 -9.75 26.56
N GLN A 51 2.97 -9.82 26.73
CA GLN A 51 2.05 -9.86 25.60
C GLN A 51 2.13 -8.59 24.73
N ALA A 52 2.25 -7.41 25.37
CA ALA A 52 2.44 -6.15 24.65
C ALA A 52 3.77 -6.13 23.90
N ASP A 53 4.87 -6.57 24.53
CA ASP A 53 6.19 -6.66 23.89
C ASP A 53 6.15 -7.61 22.68
N VAL A 54 5.52 -8.79 22.81
CA VAL A 54 5.36 -9.73 21.70
C VAL A 54 4.55 -9.12 20.56
N GLN A 55 3.50 -8.35 20.86
CA GLN A 55 2.73 -7.66 19.83
C GLN A 55 3.59 -6.63 19.10
N ILE A 56 4.38 -5.82 19.81
CA ILE A 56 5.27 -4.81 19.21
C ILE A 56 6.27 -5.48 18.27
N VAL A 57 6.93 -6.56 18.70
CA VAL A 57 7.89 -7.28 17.86
C VAL A 57 7.19 -7.92 16.66
N THR A 58 5.98 -8.44 16.84
CA THR A 58 5.15 -9.00 15.76
C THR A 58 4.81 -7.93 14.73
N ASP A 59 4.41 -6.73 15.15
CA ASP A 59 4.09 -5.61 14.25
C ASP A 59 5.31 -5.19 13.42
N VAL A 60 6.45 -4.97 14.08
CA VAL A 60 7.71 -4.59 13.41
C VAL A 60 8.16 -5.68 12.45
N ALA A 61 8.19 -6.95 12.88
CA ALA A 61 8.61 -8.07 12.06
C ALA A 61 7.72 -8.24 10.82
N THR A 62 6.40 -8.09 10.99
CA THR A 62 5.44 -8.17 9.88
C THR A 62 5.63 -7.02 8.90
N GLN A 63 5.89 -5.80 9.40
CA GLN A 63 6.13 -4.64 8.54
C GLN A 63 7.42 -4.81 7.72
N THR A 64 8.50 -5.27 8.32
CA THR A 64 9.75 -5.56 7.59
C THR A 64 9.59 -6.71 6.60
N ALA A 65 8.87 -7.76 6.98
CA ALA A 65 8.58 -8.89 6.09
C ALA A 65 7.77 -8.44 4.87
N GLY A 66 6.72 -7.64 5.09
CA GLY A 66 5.90 -7.06 4.02
C GLY A 66 6.75 -6.22 3.07
N ARG A 67 7.54 -5.28 3.59
CA ARG A 67 8.42 -4.44 2.76
C ARG A 67 9.39 -5.24 1.90
N GLU A 68 10.04 -6.26 2.48
CA GLU A 68 11.01 -7.07 1.74
C GLU A 68 10.36 -7.99 0.72
N PHE A 69 9.19 -8.55 1.05
CA PHE A 69 8.38 -9.32 0.11
C PHE A 69 7.98 -8.50 -1.10
N ASN A 70 7.57 -7.25 -0.90
CA ASN A 70 7.15 -6.38 -2.00
C ASN A 70 8.31 -5.98 -2.91
N ARG A 71 9.50 -5.76 -2.34
CA ARG A 71 10.71 -5.41 -3.10
C ARG A 71 11.21 -6.56 -3.97
N THR A 72 11.07 -7.81 -3.50
CA THR A 72 11.76 -8.96 -4.10
C THR A 72 10.83 -10.01 -4.70
N GLY A 73 9.55 -10.02 -4.31
CA GLY A 73 8.63 -11.14 -4.55
C GLY A 73 9.02 -12.44 -3.81
N ASP A 74 10.11 -12.46 -3.04
CA ASP A 74 10.65 -13.67 -2.44
C ASP A 74 10.18 -13.83 -0.98
N ARG A 75 9.47 -14.93 -0.73
CA ARG A 75 8.96 -15.29 0.60
C ARG A 75 10.09 -15.63 1.58
N ASN A 76 11.22 -16.15 1.10
CA ASN A 76 12.37 -16.44 1.96
C ASN A 76 13.11 -15.16 2.38
N ALA A 77 13.22 -14.19 1.46
CA ALA A 77 13.76 -12.87 1.79
C ALA A 77 12.89 -12.18 2.86
N ALA A 78 11.56 -12.26 2.72
CA ALA A 78 10.61 -11.76 3.71
C ALA A 78 10.77 -12.42 5.09
N LEU A 79 10.95 -13.74 5.15
CA LEU A 79 11.22 -14.46 6.40
C LEU A 79 12.54 -13.99 7.04
N LEU A 80 13.60 -13.82 6.25
CA LEU A 80 14.90 -13.36 6.75
C LEU A 80 14.80 -11.95 7.33
N ALA A 81 14.06 -11.05 6.67
CA ALA A 81 13.79 -9.71 7.17
C ALA A 81 12.98 -9.72 8.48
N ALA A 82 11.98 -10.61 8.60
CA ALA A 82 11.22 -10.80 9.84
C ALA A 82 12.12 -11.27 11.00
N LYS A 83 13.01 -12.24 10.73
CA LYS A 83 13.98 -12.77 11.70
C LYS A 83 14.97 -11.69 12.15
N ASP A 84 15.48 -10.87 11.22
CA ASP A 84 16.36 -9.73 11.55
C ASP A 84 15.65 -8.73 12.46
N ALA A 85 14.42 -8.33 12.12
CA ALA A 85 13.62 -7.43 12.94
C ALA A 85 13.36 -7.97 14.35
N ALA A 86 13.04 -9.26 14.49
CA ALA A 86 12.89 -9.90 15.78
C ALA A 86 14.20 -9.95 16.59
N SER A 87 15.34 -10.16 15.93
CA SER A 87 16.64 -10.19 16.60
C SER A 87 17.04 -8.84 17.22
N ARG A 88 16.58 -7.73 16.62
CA ARG A 88 16.83 -6.37 17.09
C ARG A 88 15.91 -5.93 18.23
N ASN A 89 14.83 -6.68 18.48
CA ASN A 89 13.83 -6.37 19.50
C ASN A 89 13.62 -7.59 20.44
N PRO A 90 14.60 -7.95 21.27
CA PRO A 90 14.49 -9.09 22.16
C PRO A 90 13.44 -8.85 23.26
N ILE A 91 12.68 -9.87 23.59
CA ILE A 91 11.60 -9.86 24.59
C ILE A 91 12.13 -10.55 25.84
N SER A 92 12.27 -9.81 26.94
CA SER A 92 12.86 -10.32 28.18
C SER A 92 14.22 -11.01 27.97
N GLY A 93 15.05 -10.48 27.05
CA GLY A 93 16.38 -11.01 26.73
C GLY A 93 16.40 -12.18 25.75
N ALA A 94 15.24 -12.61 25.24
CA ALA A 94 15.14 -13.67 24.25
C ALA A 94 14.64 -13.17 22.89
N VAL A 95 15.16 -13.75 21.82
CA VAL A 95 14.67 -13.46 20.46
C VAL A 95 13.40 -14.26 20.20
N MET A 96 12.37 -13.59 19.68
CA MET A 96 11.13 -14.25 19.26
C MET A 96 11.41 -15.18 18.06
N PRO A 97 11.11 -16.49 18.17
CA PRO A 97 11.29 -17.39 17.05
C PRO A 97 10.19 -17.12 16.01
N ILE A 98 10.60 -16.99 14.76
CA ILE A 98 9.71 -16.82 13.61
C ILE A 98 10.12 -17.87 12.58
N GLU A 99 9.19 -18.66 12.09
CA GLU A 99 9.43 -19.60 10.99
C GLU A 99 8.47 -19.35 9.82
N MET A 100 8.71 -20.00 8.69
CA MET A 100 7.90 -19.81 7.48
C MET A 100 6.40 -20.13 7.71
N ASN A 101 6.08 -21.02 8.66
CA ASN A 101 4.71 -21.37 9.05
C ASN A 101 4.00 -20.25 9.84
N ASP A 102 4.73 -19.27 10.37
CA ASP A 102 4.17 -18.11 11.06
C ASP A 102 3.70 -17.06 10.05
N LEU A 103 4.29 -17.07 8.85
CA LEU A 103 4.00 -16.14 7.76
C LEU A 103 2.95 -16.70 6.80
N GLU A 104 1.89 -15.94 6.59
CA GLU A 104 0.90 -16.18 5.57
C GLU A 104 0.94 -15.01 4.57
N PHE A 105 1.01 -15.34 3.29
CA PHE A 105 0.98 -14.38 2.20
C PHE A 105 -0.43 -14.39 1.60
N GLY A 106 -0.98 -13.22 1.35
CA GLY A 106 -2.38 -13.11 0.99
C GLY A 106 -2.73 -11.80 0.33
N VAL A 107 -4.02 -11.70 0.03
CA VAL A 107 -4.65 -10.45 -0.38
C VAL A 107 -5.37 -9.86 0.82
N SER A 108 -5.11 -8.59 1.11
CA SER A 108 -5.88 -7.82 2.08
C SER A 108 -6.69 -6.76 1.34
N LEU A 109 -8.01 -6.93 1.43
CA LEU A 109 -8.99 -6.10 0.73
C LEU A 109 -9.90 -5.40 1.72
N ARG A 110 -10.29 -4.16 1.38
CA ARG A 110 -11.36 -3.43 2.04
C ARG A 110 -12.47 -3.18 1.03
N THR A 111 -13.65 -3.75 1.27
CA THR A 111 -14.78 -3.70 0.33
C THR A 111 -15.59 -2.41 0.39
N SER A 112 -15.41 -1.58 1.43
CA SER A 112 -15.99 -0.24 1.54
C SER A 112 -15.21 0.59 2.56
N SER A 113 -15.30 1.92 2.50
CA SER A 113 -14.61 2.82 3.44
C SER A 113 -14.90 2.51 4.93
N ASN A 114 -16.07 1.94 5.23
CA ASN A 114 -16.50 1.57 6.58
C ASN A 114 -16.31 0.08 6.93
N ALA A 115 -15.76 -0.74 6.02
CA ALA A 115 -15.47 -2.14 6.29
C ALA A 115 -14.05 -2.34 6.83
N ALA A 116 -13.87 -3.35 7.68
CA ALA A 116 -12.54 -3.79 8.09
C ALA A 116 -11.81 -4.46 6.91
N TYR A 117 -10.49 -4.32 6.88
CA TYR A 117 -9.64 -5.09 5.97
C TYR A 117 -9.82 -6.59 6.25
N THR A 118 -10.12 -7.35 5.21
CA THR A 118 -10.20 -8.81 5.28
C THR A 118 -8.98 -9.39 4.60
N PHE A 119 -8.22 -10.20 5.33
CA PHE A 119 -7.07 -10.92 4.80
C PHE A 119 -7.49 -12.31 4.36
N THR A 120 -7.20 -12.62 3.09
CA THR A 120 -7.42 -13.92 2.47
C THR A 120 -6.07 -14.49 2.04
N PRO A 121 -5.61 -15.62 2.61
CA PRO A 121 -4.35 -16.23 2.21
C PRO A 121 -4.43 -16.72 0.76
N VAL A 122 -3.32 -16.59 0.02
CA VAL A 122 -3.21 -17.09 -1.36
C VAL A 122 -2.25 -18.27 -1.44
N THR A 123 -2.43 -19.09 -2.48
CA THR A 123 -1.53 -20.21 -2.77
C THR A 123 -0.13 -19.73 -3.17
N PHE A 124 0.84 -20.63 -3.13
CA PHE A 124 2.19 -20.34 -3.60
C PHE A 124 2.17 -20.01 -5.09
N GLY A 125 2.78 -18.88 -5.49
CA GLY A 125 2.83 -18.40 -6.87
C GLY A 125 1.69 -17.45 -7.29
N ALA A 126 0.66 -17.26 -6.46
CA ALA A 126 -0.35 -16.23 -6.69
C ALA A 126 0.15 -14.86 -6.19
N GLU A 127 -0.28 -13.78 -6.86
CA GLU A 127 0.00 -12.40 -6.44
C GLU A 127 -0.58 -12.14 -5.04
N ALA A 128 0.25 -11.58 -4.15
CA ALA A 128 -0.12 -11.23 -2.78
C ALA A 128 0.27 -9.78 -2.53
N ASN A 129 -0.60 -9.02 -1.86
CA ASN A 129 -0.31 -7.63 -1.45
C ASN A 129 -0.15 -7.48 0.06
N ALA A 130 -0.28 -8.58 0.82
CA ALA A 130 -0.23 -8.54 2.26
C ALA A 130 0.52 -9.74 2.85
N VAL A 131 1.20 -9.49 3.95
CA VAL A 131 1.86 -10.48 4.79
C VAL A 131 1.21 -10.45 6.17
N ARG A 132 0.77 -11.62 6.64
CA ARG A 132 0.26 -11.81 7.99
C ARG A 132 1.23 -12.67 8.78
N LEU A 133 1.67 -12.17 9.93
CA LEU A 133 2.46 -12.96 10.89
C LEU A 133 1.57 -13.35 12.06
N THR A 134 1.64 -14.62 12.45
CA THR A 134 1.06 -15.11 13.71
C THR A 134 2.15 -15.85 14.46
N THR A 135 2.34 -15.57 15.75
CA THR A 135 3.43 -16.16 16.57
C THR A 135 3.15 -17.62 16.99
N ARG A 136 2.87 -18.50 16.01
CA ARG A 136 2.56 -19.93 16.25
C ARG A 136 3.80 -20.66 16.77
N THR A 137 4.97 -20.36 16.21
CA THR A 137 6.23 -20.94 16.67
C THR A 137 6.54 -20.57 18.11
N LEU A 138 6.32 -19.32 18.54
CA LEU A 138 6.48 -18.95 19.95
C LEU A 138 5.54 -19.77 20.85
N ASN A 139 4.31 -20.03 20.43
CA ASN A 139 3.34 -20.81 21.20
C ASN A 139 3.71 -22.30 21.31
N GLN A 140 4.33 -22.87 20.27
CA GLN A 140 4.61 -24.32 20.17
C GLN A 140 6.05 -24.71 20.52
N SER A 141 6.98 -23.76 20.47
CA SER A 141 8.41 -24.02 20.69
C SER A 141 8.73 -24.22 22.18
N SER A 142 9.76 -25.02 22.44
CA SER A 142 10.33 -25.21 23.77
C SER A 142 11.27 -24.07 24.19
N THR A 143 11.63 -23.19 23.27
CA THR A 143 12.51 -22.04 23.50
C THR A 143 12.07 -20.85 22.63
N PRO A 144 12.09 -19.62 23.17
CA PRO A 144 12.58 -19.24 24.48
C PRO A 144 11.57 -19.47 25.61
N VAL A 145 12.06 -19.75 26.82
CA VAL A 145 11.22 -19.87 28.02
C VAL A 145 11.07 -18.50 28.69
N ILE A 146 9.85 -17.99 28.69
CA ILE A 146 9.49 -16.76 29.41
C ILE A 146 8.71 -17.18 30.64
N SER A 147 9.27 -16.97 31.81
CA SER A 147 8.66 -17.38 33.09
C SER A 147 8.15 -16.16 33.85
N PRO A 148 7.08 -16.29 34.65
CA PRO A 148 6.66 -15.24 35.56
C PRO A 148 7.78 -14.83 36.53
N ILE A 149 7.73 -13.60 37.01
CA ILE A 149 8.73 -13.03 37.94
C ILE A 149 8.79 -13.83 39.25
N PHE A 150 7.65 -14.30 39.74
CA PHE A 150 7.54 -15.08 40.97
C PHE A 150 7.03 -16.51 40.70
N PRO A 151 7.51 -17.50 41.49
CA PRO A 151 7.06 -18.88 41.35
C PRO A 151 5.57 -19.04 41.67
N THR A 152 4.85 -19.75 40.81
CA THR A 152 3.40 -19.99 40.91
C THR A 152 3.08 -21.24 41.73
N MET A 153 3.46 -21.23 43.02
CA MET A 153 3.05 -22.25 44.02
C MET A 153 3.23 -23.72 43.56
N GLY A 154 4.34 -24.03 42.90
CA GLY A 154 4.67 -25.39 42.42
C GLY A 154 4.16 -25.73 41.02
N VAL A 155 3.47 -24.81 40.34
CA VAL A 155 3.14 -24.91 38.92
C VAL A 155 4.21 -24.16 38.13
N ASN A 156 4.84 -24.81 37.16
CA ASN A 156 5.67 -24.12 36.17
C ASN A 156 4.76 -23.51 35.12
N VAL A 157 4.62 -22.18 35.13
CA VAL A 157 3.87 -21.43 34.13
C VAL A 157 4.86 -20.85 33.13
N GLU A 158 4.59 -21.05 31.84
CA GLU A 158 5.34 -20.46 30.74
C GLU A 158 4.45 -19.45 30.02
N ILE A 159 5.00 -18.28 29.71
CA ILE A 159 4.31 -17.19 29.03
C ILE A 159 4.53 -17.36 27.52
N ARG A 160 3.44 -17.58 26.79
CA ARG A 160 3.44 -17.99 25.37
C ARG A 160 2.31 -17.29 24.57
N PRO A 161 2.30 -15.95 24.51
CA PRO A 161 1.23 -15.22 23.86
C PRO A 161 1.22 -15.50 22.35
N GLN A 162 0.02 -15.66 21.80
CA GLN A 162 -0.20 -15.74 20.36
C GLN A 162 -0.66 -14.37 19.86
N CYS A 163 0.24 -13.65 19.22
CA CYS A 163 0.01 -12.34 18.63
C CYS A 163 -0.16 -12.48 17.11
N ARG A 164 -0.84 -11.51 16.51
CA ARG A 164 -1.08 -11.48 15.07
C ARG A 164 -0.99 -10.05 14.56
N ALA A 165 -0.29 -9.88 13.45
CA ALA A 165 -0.18 -8.62 12.73
C ALA A 165 -0.31 -8.84 11.23
N ILE A 166 -0.74 -7.81 10.51
CA ILE A 166 -0.89 -7.82 9.07
C ILE A 166 -0.24 -6.56 8.52
N SER A 167 0.67 -6.73 7.58
CA SER A 167 1.20 -5.65 6.76
C SER A 167 0.57 -5.77 5.38
N THR A 168 -0.30 -4.82 5.05
CA THR A 168 -0.92 -4.68 3.73
C THR A 168 -0.21 -3.58 2.97
N GLN A 169 0.03 -3.80 1.68
CA GLN A 169 0.44 -2.76 0.77
C GLN A 169 -0.67 -2.49 -0.24
N SER A 170 -0.90 -1.21 -0.51
CA SER A 170 -1.63 -0.77 -1.68
C SER A 170 -0.75 -1.02 -2.92
N THR A 171 -1.38 -1.39 -4.02
CA THR A 171 -0.74 -1.53 -5.33
C THR A 171 -1.50 -0.72 -6.36
N MET A 172 -0.94 -0.45 -7.53
CA MET A 172 -1.60 0.33 -8.58
C MET A 172 -1.58 -0.36 -9.94
N ASP A 173 -2.72 -0.35 -10.61
CA ASP A 173 -2.82 -0.68 -12.02
C ASP A 173 -3.00 0.62 -12.81
N VAL A 174 -2.11 0.85 -13.77
CA VAL A 174 -2.01 2.09 -14.54
C VAL A 174 -2.37 1.81 -16.00
N ALA A 175 -3.22 2.64 -16.60
CA ALA A 175 -3.47 2.62 -18.04
C ALA A 175 -3.01 3.92 -18.69
N LEU A 176 -2.12 3.80 -19.67
CA LEU A 176 -1.77 4.89 -20.57
C LEU A 176 -2.79 4.92 -21.71
N VAL A 177 -3.48 6.05 -21.84
CA VAL A 177 -4.44 6.30 -22.92
C VAL A 177 -3.86 7.36 -23.83
N ILE A 178 -3.37 6.94 -24.99
CA ILE A 178 -2.50 7.75 -25.85
C ILE A 178 -3.20 8.14 -27.14
N ASP A 179 -3.18 9.44 -27.43
CA ASP A 179 -3.67 10.00 -28.69
C ASP A 179 -2.74 9.62 -29.85
N ARG A 180 -3.30 9.03 -30.91
CA ARG A 180 -2.63 8.75 -32.18
C ARG A 180 -3.38 9.40 -33.35
N SER A 181 -4.05 10.53 -33.11
CA SER A 181 -4.72 11.34 -34.13
C SER A 181 -3.72 11.97 -35.10
N GLY A 182 -4.24 12.56 -36.19
CA GLY A 182 -3.39 13.12 -37.25
C GLY A 182 -2.45 14.24 -36.77
N SER A 183 -2.87 15.04 -35.78
CA SER A 183 -2.08 16.14 -35.21
C SER A 183 -0.77 15.67 -34.56
N MET A 184 -0.75 14.45 -34.03
CA MET A 184 0.43 13.87 -33.39
C MET A 184 1.60 13.62 -34.37
N ALA A 185 1.34 13.63 -35.69
CA ALA A 185 2.39 13.54 -36.71
C ALA A 185 3.17 14.85 -36.93
N PHE A 186 2.63 15.98 -36.47
CA PHE A 186 3.22 17.31 -36.61
C PHE A 186 4.25 17.57 -35.52
N ALA A 187 5.13 18.56 -35.72
CA ALA A 187 6.05 19.00 -34.67
C ALA A 187 5.30 19.74 -33.54
N SER A 188 5.92 19.86 -32.36
CA SER A 188 5.28 20.53 -31.21
C SER A 188 5.08 22.04 -31.44
N ASP A 189 5.89 22.65 -32.32
CA ASP A 189 5.84 24.05 -32.72
C ASP A 189 5.08 24.29 -34.04
N GLU A 190 4.52 23.25 -34.64
CA GLU A 190 3.76 23.30 -35.88
C GLU A 190 2.25 23.21 -35.60
N VAL A 191 1.44 24.02 -36.26
CA VAL A 191 -0.03 23.97 -36.14
C VAL A 191 -0.57 22.87 -37.05
N ALA A 192 -1.30 21.91 -36.49
CA ALA A 192 -1.87 20.82 -37.27
C ALA A 192 -3.06 21.30 -38.11
N ALA A 193 -3.07 20.97 -39.40
CA ALA A 193 -4.15 21.38 -40.31
C ALA A 193 -4.59 20.23 -41.22
N GLU A 194 -5.90 20.13 -41.45
CA GLU A 194 -6.47 19.11 -42.32
C GLU A 194 -5.98 19.26 -43.77
N GLY A 195 -5.50 18.16 -44.36
CA GLY A 195 -4.99 18.14 -45.73
C GLY A 195 -3.59 18.74 -45.91
N VAL A 196 -2.93 19.14 -44.82
CA VAL A 196 -1.53 19.59 -44.82
C VAL A 196 -0.66 18.48 -44.25
N ASN A 197 0.47 18.18 -44.91
CA ASN A 197 1.46 17.25 -44.37
C ASN A 197 2.39 17.98 -43.39
N PRO A 198 2.89 17.30 -42.34
CA PRO A 198 3.90 17.85 -41.44
C PRO A 198 5.12 18.38 -42.19
N ALA A 199 5.69 19.49 -41.74
CA ALA A 199 6.87 20.10 -42.37
C ALA A 199 8.08 19.16 -42.46
N ALA A 200 8.21 18.26 -41.48
CA ALA A 200 9.27 17.27 -41.40
C ALA A 200 9.00 15.99 -42.23
N ALA A 201 7.82 15.87 -42.85
CA ALA A 201 7.45 14.70 -43.62
C ALA A 201 8.28 14.59 -44.92
N PRO A 202 8.76 13.39 -45.29
CA PRO A 202 9.50 13.21 -46.52
C PRO A 202 8.60 13.44 -47.76
N PRO A 203 9.19 13.77 -48.93
CA PRO A 203 8.43 13.93 -50.16
C PRO A 203 7.61 12.69 -50.49
N GLY A 204 6.30 12.87 -50.69
CA GLY A 204 5.36 11.78 -51.01
C GLY A 204 4.81 11.03 -49.79
N TRP A 205 5.13 11.47 -48.57
CA TRP A 205 4.57 10.89 -47.34
C TRP A 205 3.05 11.01 -47.29
N VAL A 206 2.40 9.94 -46.83
CA VAL A 206 0.96 9.88 -46.57
C VAL A 206 0.69 9.17 -45.24
N PHE A 207 -0.46 9.45 -44.63
CA PHE A 207 -0.91 8.67 -43.47
C PHE A 207 -0.97 7.17 -43.81
N GLY A 208 -0.34 6.36 -42.97
CA GLY A 208 -0.02 4.95 -43.21
C GLY A 208 1.48 4.68 -43.36
N ASP A 209 2.26 5.70 -43.70
CA ASP A 209 3.73 5.64 -43.67
C ASP A 209 4.27 5.75 -42.23
N PRO A 210 5.57 5.49 -42.00
CA PRO A 210 6.21 5.74 -40.72
C PRO A 210 6.09 7.21 -40.28
N VAL A 211 6.05 7.41 -38.97
CA VAL A 211 5.92 8.75 -38.36
C VAL A 211 7.06 9.67 -38.82
N PRO A 212 6.77 10.92 -39.23
CA PRO A 212 7.79 11.91 -39.56
C PRO A 212 8.76 12.18 -38.39
N PRO A 213 10.03 12.51 -38.68
CA PRO A 213 10.98 12.94 -37.64
C PRO A 213 10.50 14.22 -36.95
N ASN A 214 10.95 14.45 -35.71
CA ASN A 214 10.58 15.63 -34.90
C ASN A 214 9.08 15.83 -34.73
N SER A 215 8.32 14.74 -34.62
CA SER A 215 6.87 14.76 -34.41
C SER A 215 6.53 14.63 -32.93
N ARG A 216 5.37 15.19 -32.55
CA ARG A 216 4.79 15.08 -31.21
C ARG A 216 4.69 13.63 -30.75
N TRP A 217 4.36 12.72 -31.67
CA TRP A 217 4.31 11.29 -31.41
C TRP A 217 5.67 10.73 -30.96
N LEU A 218 6.77 11.07 -31.63
CA LEU A 218 8.09 10.55 -31.25
C LEU A 218 8.56 11.13 -29.91
N ASP A 219 8.24 12.40 -29.62
CA ASP A 219 8.51 13.02 -28.32
C ASP A 219 7.72 12.33 -27.19
N LEU A 220 6.48 11.93 -27.48
CA LEU A 220 5.67 11.13 -26.57
C LEU A 220 6.31 9.77 -26.31
N VAL A 221 6.73 9.04 -27.36
CA VAL A 221 7.36 7.73 -27.18
C VAL A 221 8.60 7.84 -26.29
N ALA A 222 9.44 8.86 -26.50
CA ALA A 222 10.59 9.13 -25.65
C ALA A 222 10.19 9.46 -24.20
N SER A 223 9.13 10.23 -24.00
CA SER A 223 8.62 10.59 -22.67
C SER A 223 8.04 9.38 -21.92
N VAL A 224 7.34 8.47 -22.61
CA VAL A 224 6.85 7.21 -22.02
C VAL A 224 8.00 6.26 -21.69
N GLN A 225 9.11 6.29 -22.44
CA GLN A 225 10.32 5.53 -22.07
C GLN A 225 10.90 6.04 -20.75
N ALA A 226 10.99 7.36 -20.54
CA ALA A 226 11.42 7.94 -19.27
C ALA A 226 10.45 7.62 -18.11
N PHE A 227 9.14 7.64 -18.39
CA PHE A 227 8.11 7.20 -17.45
C PHE A 227 8.32 5.74 -17.02
N ASN A 228 8.50 4.83 -17.96
CA ASN A 228 8.73 3.42 -17.68
C ASN A 228 9.99 3.20 -16.86
N GLN A 229 11.07 3.96 -17.12
CA GLN A 229 12.28 3.91 -16.31
C GLN A 229 12.01 4.35 -14.86
N SER A 230 11.22 5.42 -14.67
CA SER A 230 10.82 5.87 -13.34
C SER A 230 9.98 4.82 -12.59
N LEU A 231 9.13 4.06 -13.30
CA LEU A 231 8.40 2.93 -12.72
C LEU A 231 9.31 1.74 -12.38
N ILE A 232 10.34 1.47 -13.19
CA ILE A 232 11.32 0.40 -12.88
C ILE A 232 12.12 0.73 -11.63
N ASP A 233 12.49 1.99 -11.47
CA ASP A 233 13.26 2.47 -10.32
C ASP A 233 12.39 2.63 -9.06
N SER A 234 11.06 2.57 -9.20
CA SER A 234 10.11 2.52 -8.09
C SER A 234 10.27 1.23 -7.29
N PRO A 235 10.20 1.28 -5.95
CA PRO A 235 10.20 0.08 -5.11
C PRO A 235 8.88 -0.72 -5.20
N GLN A 236 7.89 -0.22 -5.93
CA GLN A 236 6.58 -0.84 -6.11
C GLN A 236 6.47 -1.46 -7.49
N GLN A 237 5.64 -2.49 -7.62
CA GLN A 237 5.36 -3.13 -8.90
C GLN A 237 3.95 -2.76 -9.37
N GLU A 238 3.90 -1.82 -10.31
CA GLU A 238 2.68 -1.43 -11.01
C GLU A 238 2.46 -2.31 -12.24
N LYS A 239 1.19 -2.58 -12.58
CA LYS A 239 0.88 -3.11 -13.92
C LYS A 239 0.60 -1.93 -14.83
N LEU A 240 1.12 -1.98 -16.04
CA LEU A 240 0.91 -0.95 -17.05
C LEU A 240 0.14 -1.54 -18.23
N ALA A 241 -0.89 -0.84 -18.67
CA ALA A 241 -1.62 -1.10 -19.91
C ALA A 241 -1.42 0.06 -20.89
N LEU A 242 -1.53 -0.23 -22.19
CA LEU A 242 -1.51 0.76 -23.25
C LEU A 242 -2.79 0.64 -24.07
N SER A 243 -3.54 1.74 -24.12
CA SER A 243 -4.64 1.92 -25.05
C SER A 243 -4.33 3.14 -25.94
N THR A 244 -4.44 2.99 -27.25
CA THR A 244 -4.31 4.11 -28.18
C THR A 244 -5.64 4.47 -28.82
N TYR A 245 -5.82 5.74 -29.18
CA TYR A 245 -7.05 6.20 -29.82
C TYR A 245 -6.81 7.23 -30.93
N SER A 246 -7.67 7.19 -31.94
CA SER A 246 -7.83 8.22 -32.98
C SER A 246 -9.34 8.36 -33.24
N THR A 247 -9.81 8.10 -34.46
CA THR A 247 -11.23 7.83 -34.76
C THR A 247 -11.68 6.51 -34.13
N THR A 248 -10.77 5.53 -34.03
CA THR A 248 -10.99 4.21 -33.43
C THR A 248 -10.05 4.01 -32.23
N THR A 249 -10.40 3.08 -31.34
CA THR A 249 -9.60 2.72 -30.16
C THR A 249 -8.97 1.35 -30.34
N SER A 250 -7.88 1.10 -29.62
CA SER A 250 -7.30 -0.22 -29.45
C SER A 250 -6.63 -0.34 -28.08
N THR A 251 -6.66 -1.54 -27.51
CA THR A 251 -5.79 -1.91 -26.40
C THR A 251 -4.59 -2.65 -26.96
N ASP A 252 -3.50 -1.93 -27.17
CA ASP A 252 -2.26 -2.46 -27.75
C ASP A 252 -1.47 -3.33 -26.77
N GLN A 253 -1.64 -3.08 -25.47
CA GLN A 253 -1.06 -3.89 -24.41
C GLN A 253 -2.01 -3.95 -23.21
N VAL A 254 -2.45 -5.16 -22.87
CA VAL A 254 -3.17 -5.41 -21.61
C VAL A 254 -2.23 -5.26 -20.40
N LEU A 255 -2.78 -5.11 -19.20
CA LEU A 255 -2.01 -4.92 -17.97
C LEU A 255 -0.86 -5.94 -17.84
N THR A 256 0.37 -5.42 -17.73
CA THR A 256 1.59 -6.23 -17.66
C THR A 256 2.64 -5.57 -16.76
N PHE A 257 3.55 -6.38 -16.22
CA PHE A 257 4.79 -5.90 -15.58
C PHE A 257 5.93 -5.72 -16.59
N ASP A 258 5.76 -6.21 -17.82
CA ASP A 258 6.73 -6.04 -18.89
C ASP A 258 6.54 -4.69 -19.58
N TYR A 259 7.15 -3.65 -19.02
CA TYR A 259 7.08 -2.31 -19.60
C TYR A 259 7.74 -2.20 -20.97
N SER A 260 8.58 -3.16 -21.38
CA SER A 260 9.16 -3.17 -22.72
C SER A 260 8.10 -3.45 -23.79
N SER A 261 7.07 -4.25 -23.47
CA SER A 261 5.99 -4.54 -24.41
C SER A 261 5.09 -3.34 -24.67
N VAL A 262 4.93 -2.45 -23.68
CA VAL A 262 4.25 -1.14 -23.84
C VAL A 262 5.00 -0.27 -24.86
N ILE A 263 6.33 -0.17 -24.74
CA ILE A 263 7.15 0.58 -25.71
C ILE A 263 7.09 -0.07 -27.10
N ASN A 264 7.05 -1.40 -27.19
CA ASN A 264 6.89 -2.09 -28.46
C ASN A 264 5.56 -1.76 -29.16
N GLY A 265 4.46 -1.62 -28.41
CA GLY A 265 3.17 -1.19 -28.94
C GLY A 265 3.21 0.23 -29.53
N LEU A 266 3.86 1.17 -28.83
CA LEU A 266 4.08 2.52 -29.34
C LEU A 266 4.99 2.55 -30.58
N ASN A 267 6.07 1.77 -30.57
CA ASN A 267 6.97 1.65 -31.71
C ASN A 267 6.27 1.03 -32.92
N PHE A 268 5.37 0.08 -32.73
CA PHE A 268 4.56 -0.49 -33.81
C PHE A 268 3.69 0.59 -34.48
N THR A 269 3.03 1.43 -33.68
CA THR A 269 2.25 2.58 -34.21
C THR A 269 3.14 3.59 -34.93
N SER A 270 4.40 3.73 -34.50
CA SER A 270 5.40 4.60 -35.15
C SER A 270 5.77 4.15 -36.58
N LEU A 271 5.61 2.86 -36.90
CA LEU A 271 5.92 2.31 -38.21
C LEU A 271 4.77 2.47 -39.23
N VAL A 272 3.53 2.57 -38.74
CA VAL A 272 2.33 2.67 -39.58
C VAL A 272 1.39 3.71 -38.96
N PHE A 273 1.62 4.98 -39.27
CA PHE A 273 0.90 6.08 -38.63
C PHE A 273 -0.33 6.51 -39.43
N GLN A 274 -1.48 5.93 -39.09
CA GLN A 274 -2.74 6.19 -39.81
C GLN A 274 -3.36 7.56 -39.50
N GLY A 275 -3.03 8.17 -38.36
CA GLY A 275 -3.72 9.36 -37.87
C GLY A 275 -5.22 9.12 -37.68
N GLY A 276 -6.00 10.19 -37.86
CA GLY A 276 -7.46 10.19 -37.73
C GLY A 276 -7.97 11.33 -36.86
N GLY A 277 -9.23 11.26 -36.45
CA GLY A 277 -9.83 12.18 -35.50
C GLY A 277 -9.34 11.95 -34.07
N THR A 278 -9.91 12.71 -33.14
CA THR A 278 -9.50 12.77 -31.73
C THR A 278 -10.66 12.33 -30.84
N ALA A 279 -10.86 11.01 -30.69
CA ALA A 279 -11.97 10.42 -29.93
C ALA A 279 -11.64 10.20 -28.44
N ILE A 280 -11.30 11.28 -27.73
CA ILE A 280 -10.88 11.25 -26.31
C ILE A 280 -11.82 10.42 -25.43
N GLY A 281 -13.14 10.64 -25.50
CA GLY A 281 -14.09 9.89 -24.65
C GLY A 281 -14.11 8.39 -24.96
N ASN A 282 -13.90 7.98 -26.21
CA ASN A 282 -13.76 6.56 -26.54
C ASN A 282 -12.43 6.01 -25.98
N GLY A 283 -11.33 6.75 -26.09
CA GLY A 283 -10.04 6.38 -25.50
C GLY A 283 -10.13 6.17 -23.98
N LEU A 284 -10.82 7.07 -23.27
CA LEU A 284 -11.08 6.92 -21.83
C LEU A 284 -11.86 5.64 -21.50
N LEU A 285 -12.86 5.28 -22.31
CA LEU A 285 -13.62 4.04 -22.12
C LEU A 285 -12.79 2.79 -22.44
N GLU A 286 -11.92 2.85 -23.44
CA GLU A 286 -10.97 1.78 -23.79
C GLU A 286 -10.00 1.53 -22.63
N GLY A 287 -9.34 2.59 -22.14
CA GLY A 287 -8.45 2.48 -20.98
C GLY A 287 -9.17 1.98 -19.73
N ASN A 288 -10.44 2.35 -19.55
CA ASN A 288 -11.26 1.82 -18.46
C ASN A 288 -11.50 0.32 -18.64
N ALA A 289 -11.79 -0.15 -19.85
CA ALA A 289 -11.95 -1.58 -20.12
C ALA A 289 -10.64 -2.33 -19.82
N ALA A 290 -9.49 -1.80 -20.24
CA ALA A 290 -8.18 -2.38 -19.94
C ALA A 290 -7.88 -2.47 -18.43
N LEU A 291 -8.22 -1.44 -17.64
CA LEU A 291 -8.08 -1.45 -16.17
C LEU A 291 -9.03 -2.42 -15.45
N ASN A 292 -10.11 -2.83 -16.11
CA ASN A 292 -11.15 -3.69 -15.54
C ASN A 292 -11.18 -5.09 -16.19
N ASP A 293 -10.15 -5.45 -16.96
CA ASP A 293 -10.03 -6.79 -17.55
C ASP A 293 -9.75 -7.81 -16.44
N THR A 294 -10.77 -8.60 -16.09
CA THR A 294 -10.73 -9.59 -15.01
C THR A 294 -9.75 -10.74 -15.24
N SER A 295 -9.18 -10.86 -16.44
CA SER A 295 -8.15 -11.86 -16.74
C SER A 295 -6.76 -11.46 -16.25
N VAL A 296 -6.50 -10.16 -16.05
CA VAL A 296 -5.17 -9.62 -15.75
C VAL A 296 -5.13 -8.56 -14.64
N ASN A 297 -6.27 -7.92 -14.33
CA ASN A 297 -6.34 -6.86 -13.33
C ASN A 297 -6.06 -7.38 -11.91
N ARG A 298 -5.73 -6.44 -11.01
CA ARG A 298 -5.68 -6.69 -9.57
C ARG A 298 -6.88 -6.02 -8.91
N ASP A 299 -7.82 -6.80 -8.40
CA ASP A 299 -9.03 -6.28 -7.74
C ASP A 299 -8.75 -5.37 -6.53
N TYR A 300 -7.59 -5.53 -5.91
CA TYR A 300 -7.12 -4.74 -4.76
C TYR A 300 -6.29 -3.53 -5.15
N ALA A 301 -5.96 -3.34 -6.43
CA ALA A 301 -5.14 -2.24 -6.87
C ALA A 301 -5.97 -0.95 -7.03
N VAL A 302 -5.36 0.16 -6.64
CA VAL A 302 -5.84 1.49 -7.01
C VAL A 302 -5.70 1.62 -8.53
N LYS A 303 -6.76 2.10 -9.18
CA LYS A 303 -6.80 2.23 -10.64
C LYS A 303 -6.45 3.65 -11.03
N VAL A 304 -5.41 3.80 -11.84
CA VAL A 304 -4.95 5.10 -12.32
C VAL A 304 -4.94 5.09 -13.84
N MET A 305 -5.39 6.18 -14.43
CA MET A 305 -5.35 6.39 -15.87
C MET A 305 -4.57 7.66 -16.17
N VAL A 306 -3.68 7.60 -17.15
CA VAL A 306 -2.96 8.76 -17.69
C VAL A 306 -3.41 8.94 -19.13
N LEU A 307 -4.24 9.96 -19.37
CA LEU A 307 -4.66 10.37 -20.70
C LEU A 307 -3.66 11.38 -21.26
N LEU A 308 -3.20 11.16 -22.49
CA LEU A 308 -2.50 12.17 -23.27
C LEU A 308 -3.34 12.55 -24.49
N THR A 309 -3.39 13.85 -24.79
CA THR A 309 -3.95 14.38 -26.04
C THR A 309 -3.18 15.61 -26.50
N ASP A 310 -3.05 15.80 -27.81
CA ASP A 310 -2.45 17.01 -28.37
C ASP A 310 -3.45 17.96 -29.05
N GLY A 311 -4.74 17.65 -28.96
CA GLY A 311 -5.75 18.34 -29.75
C GLY A 311 -7.10 18.46 -29.05
N ILE A 312 -8.12 18.71 -29.88
CA ILE A 312 -9.48 18.97 -29.44
C ILE A 312 -10.35 17.78 -29.81
N HIS A 313 -11.08 17.26 -28.82
CA HIS A 313 -12.07 16.21 -29.06
C HIS A 313 -13.06 16.60 -30.16
N ASN A 314 -13.14 15.77 -31.20
CA ASN A 314 -13.95 16.04 -32.39
C ASN A 314 -14.72 14.80 -32.91
N TYR A 315 -14.64 13.66 -32.22
CA TYR A 315 -15.26 12.42 -32.67
C TYR A 315 -15.72 11.53 -31.50
N GLY A 316 -16.84 10.84 -31.65
CA GLY A 316 -17.28 9.80 -30.72
C GLY A 316 -17.91 10.33 -29.42
N THR A 317 -17.78 9.53 -28.35
CA THR A 317 -18.35 9.82 -27.02
C THR A 317 -17.72 11.05 -26.39
N SER A 318 -18.53 11.89 -25.71
CA SER A 318 -17.99 13.04 -25.01
C SER A 318 -17.07 12.62 -23.85
N PRO A 319 -15.91 13.29 -23.67
CA PRO A 319 -15.00 13.08 -22.54
C PRO A 319 -15.69 13.15 -21.18
N GLU A 320 -16.65 14.07 -21.00
CA GLU A 320 -17.37 14.26 -19.74
C GLU A 320 -18.21 13.04 -19.37
N SER A 321 -18.85 12.40 -20.37
CA SER A 321 -19.61 11.17 -20.14
C SER A 321 -18.69 10.02 -19.74
N ALA A 322 -17.54 9.88 -20.40
CA ALA A 322 -16.56 8.84 -20.07
C ALA A 322 -15.95 9.04 -18.68
N ALA A 323 -15.62 10.29 -18.29
CA ALA A 323 -15.15 10.62 -16.95
C ALA A 323 -16.17 10.26 -15.85
N GLY A 324 -17.47 10.42 -16.15
CA GLY A 324 -18.53 9.92 -15.27
C GLY A 324 -18.42 8.42 -14.97
N THR A 325 -18.13 7.61 -16.00
CA THR A 325 -17.88 6.17 -15.87
C THR A 325 -16.61 5.87 -15.07
N LEU A 326 -15.50 6.57 -15.35
CA LEU A 326 -14.24 6.41 -14.63
C LEU A 326 -14.41 6.63 -13.12
N ARG A 327 -15.08 7.71 -12.76
CA ARG A 327 -15.36 8.05 -11.36
C ARG A 327 -16.19 6.97 -10.66
N ASN A 328 -17.21 6.46 -11.34
CA ASN A 328 -18.05 5.38 -10.79
C ASN A 328 -17.25 4.08 -10.57
N ASN A 329 -16.21 3.86 -11.37
CA ASN A 329 -15.30 2.71 -11.25
C ASN A 329 -14.10 2.97 -10.33
N GLY A 330 -14.02 4.14 -9.68
CA GLY A 330 -12.94 4.50 -8.77
C GLY A 330 -11.58 4.70 -9.47
N VAL A 331 -11.59 5.13 -10.74
CA VAL A 331 -10.36 5.38 -11.50
C VAL A 331 -9.93 6.85 -11.32
N THR A 332 -8.70 7.06 -10.85
CA THR A 332 -8.07 8.38 -10.79
C THR A 332 -7.51 8.74 -12.17
N LEU A 333 -7.90 9.89 -12.72
CA LEU A 333 -7.48 10.32 -14.06
C LEU A 333 -6.47 11.47 -13.99
N PHE A 334 -5.27 11.24 -14.51
CA PHE A 334 -4.33 12.28 -14.88
C PHE A 334 -4.46 12.60 -16.35
N THR A 335 -4.33 13.88 -16.71
CA THR A 335 -4.36 14.31 -18.11
C THR A 335 -3.12 15.10 -18.45
N ILE A 336 -2.54 14.83 -19.61
CA ILE A 336 -1.43 15.58 -20.19
C ILE A 336 -1.91 16.17 -21.52
N THR A 337 -1.91 17.50 -21.64
CA THR A 337 -2.07 18.14 -22.94
C THR A 337 -0.72 18.46 -23.53
N PHE A 338 -0.57 18.19 -24.82
CA PHE A 338 0.63 18.50 -25.57
C PHE A 338 0.31 19.46 -26.71
N SER A 339 1.13 20.49 -26.93
CA SER A 339 0.86 21.62 -27.85
C SER A 339 -0.15 22.65 -27.35
N ASP A 340 -0.04 23.87 -27.88
CA ASP A 340 -0.92 25.00 -27.58
C ASP A 340 -2.35 24.83 -28.11
N GLU A 341 -2.58 23.88 -29.02
CA GLU A 341 -3.88 23.62 -29.65
C GLU A 341 -4.83 22.81 -28.76
N ALA A 342 -4.27 22.12 -27.76
CA ALA A 342 -5.03 21.24 -26.90
C ALA A 342 -5.96 21.98 -25.93
N ASP A 343 -7.14 21.41 -25.66
CA ASP A 343 -8.14 22.00 -24.76
C ASP A 343 -7.77 21.81 -23.27
N GLN A 344 -6.83 22.63 -22.79
CA GLN A 344 -6.28 22.55 -21.43
C GLN A 344 -7.35 22.71 -20.34
N ASN A 345 -8.32 23.63 -20.54
CA ASN A 345 -9.36 23.88 -19.55
C ASN A 345 -10.28 22.67 -19.41
N ARG A 346 -10.67 22.05 -20.52
CA ARG A 346 -11.48 20.84 -20.50
C ARG A 346 -10.73 19.67 -19.86
N MET A 347 -9.46 19.47 -20.21
CA MET A 347 -8.65 18.38 -19.65
C MET A 347 -8.38 18.57 -18.14
N ARG A 348 -8.21 19.82 -17.68
CA ARG A 348 -8.12 20.16 -16.25
C ARG A 348 -9.39 19.80 -15.49
N ASN A 349 -10.55 20.19 -16.01
CA ASN A 349 -11.83 19.90 -15.38
C ASN A 349 -12.11 18.38 -15.31
N LEU A 350 -11.75 17.65 -16.37
CA LEU A 350 -11.89 16.19 -16.40
C LEU A 350 -11.02 15.50 -15.34
N ALA A 351 -9.72 15.83 -15.30
CA ALA A 351 -8.80 15.26 -14.32
C ALA A 351 -9.29 15.49 -12.88
N GLN A 352 -9.65 16.73 -12.56
CA GLN A 352 -10.17 17.12 -11.24
C GLN A 352 -11.47 16.38 -10.89
N SER A 353 -12.36 16.16 -11.86
CA SER A 353 -13.62 15.45 -11.63
C SER A 353 -13.43 13.97 -11.24
N CYS A 354 -12.30 13.38 -11.62
CA CYS A 354 -11.89 12.01 -11.30
C CYS A 354 -10.85 11.95 -10.16
N GLY A 355 -10.56 13.08 -9.49
CA GLY A 355 -9.62 13.14 -8.36
C GLY A 355 -8.14 13.09 -8.75
N GLY A 356 -7.79 13.35 -10.01
CA GLY A 356 -6.41 13.51 -10.46
C GLY A 356 -6.07 14.94 -10.87
N GLU A 357 -4.94 15.09 -11.55
CA GLU A 357 -4.38 16.39 -11.93
C GLU A 357 -4.09 16.50 -13.43
N HIS A 358 -3.93 17.74 -13.88
CA HIS A 358 -3.69 18.07 -15.26
C HIS A 358 -2.32 18.75 -15.44
N PHE A 359 -1.59 18.26 -16.44
CA PHE A 359 -0.29 18.76 -16.87
C PHE A 359 -0.37 19.25 -18.31
N HIS A 360 0.45 20.24 -18.63
CA HIS A 360 0.55 20.77 -19.98
C HIS A 360 2.01 20.88 -20.38
N ALA A 361 2.31 20.48 -21.62
CA ALA A 361 3.62 20.58 -22.22
C ALA A 361 3.52 21.27 -23.59
N THR A 362 4.48 22.12 -23.90
CA THR A 362 4.65 22.73 -25.23
C THR A 362 5.87 22.17 -25.98
N ASP A 363 6.73 21.43 -25.30
CA ASP A 363 7.93 20.80 -25.84
C ASP A 363 8.19 19.41 -25.23
N ALA A 364 9.10 18.66 -25.84
CA ALA A 364 9.44 17.31 -25.42
C ALA A 364 10.01 17.22 -23.98
N ALA A 365 10.74 18.25 -23.53
CA ALA A 365 11.35 18.25 -22.20
C ALA A 365 10.30 18.44 -21.10
N GLN A 366 9.33 19.33 -21.33
CA GLN A 366 8.17 19.51 -20.47
C GLN A 366 7.28 18.27 -20.47
N LEU A 367 7.12 17.60 -21.62
CA LEU A 367 6.35 16.37 -21.71
C LEU A 367 6.99 15.25 -20.87
N ALA A 368 8.29 15.04 -21.00
CA ALA A 368 9.02 14.10 -20.16
C ALA A 368 8.91 14.45 -18.66
N SER A 369 9.05 15.73 -18.31
CA SER A 369 8.91 16.21 -16.93
C SER A 369 7.50 15.94 -16.36
N ALA A 370 6.45 16.11 -17.18
CA ALA A 370 5.07 15.83 -16.78
C ALA A 370 4.86 14.34 -16.46
N PHE A 371 5.39 13.44 -17.29
CA PHE A 371 5.35 12.01 -17.04
C PHE A 371 6.14 11.62 -15.77
N GLU A 372 7.35 12.16 -15.58
CA GLU A 372 8.13 11.94 -14.36
C GLU A 372 7.39 12.43 -13.11
N GLU A 373 6.75 13.60 -13.18
CA GLU A 373 5.97 14.13 -12.05
C GLU A 373 4.78 13.24 -11.71
N ILE A 374 4.08 12.71 -12.72
CA ILE A 374 3.01 11.73 -12.51
C ILE A 374 3.57 10.48 -11.84
N ALA A 375 4.67 9.90 -12.35
CA ALA A 375 5.30 8.71 -11.78
C ALA A 375 5.64 8.90 -10.30
N ASN A 376 6.19 10.07 -9.94
CA ASN A 376 6.53 10.41 -8.56
C ASN A 376 5.30 10.61 -7.65
N ARG A 377 4.14 10.95 -8.21
CA ARG A 377 2.89 11.16 -7.47
C ARG A 377 2.10 9.87 -7.27
N LEU A 378 2.27 8.86 -8.14
CA LEU A 378 1.57 7.58 -8.02
C LEU A 378 1.67 6.98 -6.60
N PRO A 379 2.85 6.90 -5.95
CA PRO A 379 2.95 6.34 -4.59
C PRO A 379 2.11 7.08 -3.54
N SER A 380 1.87 8.39 -3.70
CA SER A 380 1.09 9.18 -2.73
C SER A 380 -0.41 8.86 -2.77
N LEU A 381 -0.94 8.44 -3.92
CA LEU A 381 -2.34 8.03 -4.08
C LEU A 381 -2.71 6.82 -3.24
N MET A 382 -1.70 6.05 -2.83
CA MET A 382 -1.85 4.85 -2.03
C MET A 382 -1.91 5.10 -0.52
N THR A 383 -1.66 6.34 -0.09
CA THR A 383 -1.63 6.72 1.33
C THR A 383 -2.94 7.35 1.82
N LEU A 384 -3.88 7.61 0.90
CA LEU A 384 -5.22 8.16 1.14
C LEU A 384 -6.25 7.02 1.30
#